data_AF-A0A7S1GMB5-F1
#
_entry.id   AF-A0A7S1GMB5-F1
#
_cell.length_a   1.000
_cell.length_b   1.000
_cell.length_c   1.000
_cell.angle_alpha   90.00
_cell.angle_beta   90.00
_cell.angle_gamma   90.00
#
_symmetry.space_group_name_H-M   'P 1'
#
loop_
_entity.id
_entity.type
_entity.pdbx_description
1 polymer ?
#
loop_
_entity_poly.entity_id
_entity_poly.type
_entity_poly.pdbx_seq_one_letter_code
_entity_poly.pdbx_strand_id
1 'polypeptide(L)'
;MLDQSPSKQARTRGFLTMHGMLSQWYRPFEFGLEGSKVGYLLGMECGDFDYALYHANHFIAFALVSPVGLTEVESDAAIFCQQMQDFNMETILTIALPSWQFCLNLIGDGIDDPARLSGEAMLLEEQEAI
;
A
#
# COMPACT_ATOMS: atom_id res chain seq x y z
N MET A 1 15.09 -39.96 -20.69
CA MET A 1 15.17 -39.71 -19.23
C MET A 1 15.12 -38.21 -19.04
N LEU A 2 14.01 -37.67 -18.53
CA LEU A 2 13.79 -36.22 -18.44
C LEU A 2 14.84 -35.58 -17.54
N ASP A 3 15.48 -34.54 -18.04
CA ASP A 3 16.52 -33.73 -17.38
C ASP A 3 16.05 -33.28 -15.97
N GLN A 4 16.54 -33.98 -14.94
CA GLN A 4 16.19 -33.74 -13.53
C GLN A 4 16.99 -32.57 -12.95
N SER A 5 16.94 -31.42 -13.62
CA SER A 5 17.63 -30.23 -13.12
C SER A 5 16.98 -29.78 -11.79
N PRO A 6 17.74 -29.67 -10.69
CA PRO A 6 17.21 -29.21 -9.41
C PRO A 6 16.53 -27.84 -9.49
N SER A 7 16.99 -26.97 -10.40
CA SER A 7 16.37 -25.66 -10.67
C SER A 7 14.96 -25.79 -11.27
N LYS A 8 14.75 -26.77 -12.16
CA LYS A 8 13.44 -27.06 -12.75
C LYS A 8 12.48 -27.61 -11.70
N GLN A 9 12.95 -28.48 -10.80
CA GLN A 9 12.13 -29.00 -9.70
C GLN A 9 11.73 -27.90 -8.70
N ALA A 10 12.67 -27.02 -8.33
CA ALA A 10 12.39 -25.87 -7.49
C ALA A 10 11.37 -24.92 -8.13
N ARG A 11 11.52 -24.63 -9.43
CA ARG A 11 10.54 -23.83 -10.19
C ARG A 11 9.16 -24.45 -10.21
N THR A 12 9.03 -25.75 -10.44
CA THR A 12 7.71 -26.42 -10.46
C THR A 12 7.00 -26.31 -9.11
N ARG A 13 7.71 -26.48 -7.99
CA ARG A 13 7.13 -26.30 -6.65
C ARG A 13 6.74 -24.84 -6.41
N GLY A 14 7.61 -23.89 -6.77
CA GLY A 14 7.31 -22.46 -6.71
C GLY A 14 6.07 -22.10 -7.54
N PHE A 15 5.92 -22.66 -8.74
CA PHE A 15 4.75 -22.46 -9.59
C PHE A 15 3.46 -22.92 -8.92
N LEU A 16 3.45 -24.09 -8.27
CA LEU A 16 2.26 -24.57 -7.56
C LEU A 16 1.87 -23.63 -6.41
N THR A 17 2.85 -23.18 -5.62
CA THR A 17 2.59 -22.26 -4.50
C THR A 17 2.12 -20.89 -5.02
N MET A 18 2.83 -20.29 -5.97
CA MET A 18 2.49 -18.96 -6.49
C MET A 18 1.16 -18.96 -7.23
N HIS A 19 0.95 -19.90 -8.16
CA HIS A 19 -0.28 -19.92 -8.96
C HIS A 19 -1.45 -20.60 -8.27
N GLY A 20 -1.24 -21.76 -7.66
CA GLY A 20 -2.32 -22.55 -7.06
C GLY A 20 -2.77 -22.05 -5.70
N MET A 21 -1.89 -21.41 -4.93
CA MET A 21 -2.20 -20.99 -3.57
C MET A 21 -2.31 -19.48 -3.41
N LEU A 22 -1.42 -18.69 -4.03
CA LEU A 22 -1.34 -17.25 -3.79
C LEU A 22 -2.11 -16.41 -4.82
N SER A 23 -2.10 -16.79 -6.10
CA SER A 23 -2.65 -15.94 -7.18
C SER A 23 -4.13 -15.58 -7.05
N GLN A 24 -4.92 -16.46 -6.47
CA GLN A 24 -6.34 -16.21 -6.20
C GLN A 24 -6.58 -15.12 -5.15
N TRP A 25 -5.61 -14.85 -4.29
CA TRP A 25 -5.71 -13.85 -3.23
C TRP A 25 -5.18 -12.50 -3.67
N TYR A 26 -4.03 -12.45 -4.36
CA TYR A 26 -3.40 -11.17 -4.68
C TYR A 26 -3.88 -10.54 -6.00
N ARG A 27 -4.29 -11.34 -7.00
CA ARG A 27 -4.72 -10.81 -8.32
C ARG A 27 -5.93 -9.86 -8.26
N PRO A 28 -6.96 -10.10 -7.41
CA PRO A 28 -8.03 -9.12 -7.26
C PRO A 28 -7.52 -7.76 -6.77
N PHE A 29 -6.50 -7.74 -5.91
CA PHE A 29 -5.89 -6.50 -5.42
C PHE A 29 -5.01 -5.83 -6.47
N GLU A 30 -4.29 -6.59 -7.30
CA GLU A 30 -3.58 -6.03 -8.47
C GLU A 30 -4.55 -5.33 -9.43
N PHE A 31 -5.71 -5.93 -9.70
CA PHE A 31 -6.75 -5.29 -10.52
C PHE A 31 -7.29 -4.02 -9.86
N GLY A 32 -7.52 -4.06 -8.54
CA GLY A 32 -7.95 -2.92 -7.74
C GLY A 32 -6.92 -1.77 -7.74
N LEU A 33 -5.62 -2.08 -7.72
CA LEU A 33 -4.54 -1.09 -7.78
C LEU A 33 -4.58 -0.28 -9.07
N GLU A 34 -4.67 -0.96 -10.21
CA GLU A 34 -4.73 -0.30 -11.52
C GLU A 34 -5.98 0.57 -11.64
N GLY A 35 -7.15 0.03 -11.24
CA GLY A 35 -8.40 0.78 -11.24
C GLY A 35 -8.35 2.02 -10.33
N SER A 36 -7.71 1.91 -9.16
CA SER A 36 -7.56 3.03 -8.23
C SER A 36 -6.63 4.12 -8.78
N LYS A 37 -5.53 3.76 -9.46
CA LYS A 37 -4.67 4.73 -10.15
C LYS A 37 -5.42 5.49 -11.23
N VAL A 38 -6.21 4.79 -12.05
CA VAL A 38 -7.02 5.42 -13.11
C VAL A 38 -8.07 6.36 -12.50
N GLY A 39 -8.77 5.93 -11.45
CA GLY A 39 -9.76 6.75 -10.76
C GLY A 39 -9.16 8.02 -10.16
N TYR A 40 -7.98 7.91 -9.52
CA TYR A 40 -7.24 9.06 -9.01
C TYR A 40 -6.91 10.06 -10.13
N LEU A 41 -6.31 9.60 -11.23
CA LEU A 41 -5.92 10.48 -12.34
C LEU A 41 -7.13 11.18 -12.97
N LEU A 42 -8.22 10.45 -13.23
CA LEU A 42 -9.44 11.02 -13.79
C LEU A 42 -10.04 12.08 -12.86
N GLY A 43 -10.09 11.82 -11.55
CA GLY A 43 -10.56 12.77 -10.55
C GLY A 43 -9.70 14.04 -10.53
N MET A 44 -8.37 13.90 -10.58
CA MET A 44 -7.45 15.04 -10.67
C MET A 44 -7.64 15.85 -11.96
N GLU A 45 -7.86 15.18 -13.11
CA GLU A 45 -8.07 15.83 -14.40
C GLU A 45 -9.40 16.60 -14.49
N CYS A 46 -10.47 16.07 -13.88
CA CYS A 46 -11.80 16.70 -13.91
C CYS A 46 -12.06 17.66 -12.74
N GLY A 47 -11.14 17.73 -11.78
CA GLY A 47 -11.26 18.56 -10.57
C GLY A 47 -12.16 17.96 -9.49
N ASP A 48 -12.48 16.67 -9.57
CA ASP A 48 -13.17 15.92 -8.53
C ASP A 48 -12.14 15.35 -7.53
N PHE A 49 -11.62 16.24 -6.69
CA PHE A 49 -10.58 15.91 -5.71
C PHE A 49 -11.08 14.93 -4.64
N ASP A 50 -12.38 14.97 -4.31
CA ASP A 50 -12.97 14.05 -3.33
C ASP A 50 -12.80 12.61 -3.80
N TYR A 51 -13.30 12.29 -5.01
CA TYR A 51 -13.17 10.95 -5.56
C TYR A 51 -11.73 10.60 -5.90
N ALA A 52 -10.91 11.56 -6.35
CA ALA A 52 -9.49 11.31 -6.58
C ALA A 52 -8.82 10.77 -5.32
N LEU A 53 -9.04 11.42 -4.17
CA LEU A 53 -8.39 11.05 -2.92
C LEU A 53 -9.01 9.81 -2.26
N TYR A 54 -10.30 9.53 -2.48
CA TYR A 54 -10.85 8.21 -2.16
C TYR A 54 -10.14 7.10 -2.92
N HIS A 55 -9.88 7.30 -4.22
CA HIS A 55 -9.11 6.35 -5.03
C HIS A 55 -7.66 6.23 -4.55
N ALA A 56 -7.02 7.32 -4.15
CA ALA A 56 -5.69 7.28 -3.53
C ALA A 56 -5.66 6.44 -2.25
N ASN A 57 -6.64 6.60 -1.35
CA ASN A 57 -6.75 5.77 -0.14
C ASN A 57 -6.94 4.27 -0.48
N HIS A 58 -7.80 3.95 -1.45
CA HIS A 58 -7.99 2.56 -1.89
C HIS A 58 -6.72 1.98 -2.52
N PHE A 59 -5.97 2.79 -3.27
CA PHE A 59 -4.68 2.40 -3.80
C PHE A 59 -3.72 1.98 -2.69
N ILE A 60 -3.56 2.79 -1.63
CA ILE A 60 -2.70 2.47 -0.48
C ILE A 60 -3.14 1.13 0.15
N ALA A 61 -4.44 0.96 0.39
CA ALA A 61 -4.98 -0.26 0.99
C ALA A 61 -4.72 -1.51 0.13
N PHE A 62 -4.91 -1.43 -1.19
CA PHE A 62 -4.61 -2.55 -2.09
C PHE A 62 -3.11 -2.81 -2.22
N ALA A 63 -2.29 -1.77 -2.16
CA ALA A 63 -0.83 -1.89 -2.30
C ALA A 63 -0.22 -2.67 -1.15
N LEU A 64 -0.71 -2.46 0.07
CA LEU A 64 -0.28 -3.16 1.28
C LEU A 64 -0.51 -4.67 1.25
N VAL A 65 -1.46 -5.16 0.45
CA VAL A 65 -1.82 -6.58 0.34
C VAL A 65 -1.43 -7.19 -1.01
N SER A 66 -0.77 -6.40 -1.86
CA SER A 66 -0.30 -6.78 -3.19
C SER A 66 1.21 -7.05 -3.16
N PRO A 67 1.78 -7.73 -4.17
CA PRO A 67 3.23 -7.98 -4.26
C PRO A 67 4.01 -6.71 -4.70
N VAL A 68 3.76 -5.58 -4.03
CA VAL A 68 4.44 -4.29 -4.25
C VAL A 68 5.49 -4.08 -3.16
N GLY A 69 6.61 -3.46 -3.48
CA GLY A 69 7.66 -3.16 -2.50
C GLY A 69 7.17 -2.17 -1.45
N LEU A 70 7.32 -2.46 -0.15
CA LEU A 70 6.81 -1.61 0.93
C LEU A 70 7.33 -0.16 0.85
N THR A 71 8.60 0.06 0.46
CA THR A 71 9.15 1.41 0.27
C THR A 71 8.46 2.19 -0.85
N GLU A 72 8.00 1.51 -1.90
CA GLU A 72 7.21 2.15 -2.97
C GLU A 72 5.83 2.53 -2.44
N VAL A 73 5.20 1.64 -1.67
CA VAL A 73 3.89 1.90 -1.04
C VAL A 73 3.96 3.09 -0.07
N GLU A 74 5.03 3.18 0.72
CA GLU A 74 5.24 4.29 1.66
C GLU A 74 5.39 5.61 0.92
N SER A 75 6.22 5.66 -0.14
CA SER A 75 6.41 6.88 -0.93
C SER A 75 5.10 7.36 -1.55
N ASP A 76 4.29 6.45 -2.10
CA ASP A 76 2.97 6.79 -2.66
C ASP A 76 2.02 7.26 -1.54
N ALA A 77 2.00 6.58 -0.40
CA ALA A 77 1.16 6.94 0.74
C ALA A 77 1.48 8.32 1.32
N ALA A 78 2.78 8.66 1.44
CA ALA A 78 3.23 9.97 1.89
C ALA A 78 2.73 11.09 0.96
N ILE A 79 2.85 10.90 -0.36
CA ILE A 79 2.37 11.86 -1.36
C ILE A 79 0.85 12.04 -1.24
N PHE A 80 0.10 10.95 -1.18
CA PHE A 80 -1.36 11.03 -1.12
C PHE A 80 -1.86 11.63 0.20
N CYS A 81 -1.25 11.27 1.34
CA CYS A 81 -1.61 11.87 2.63
C CYS A 81 -1.32 13.37 2.65
N GLN A 82 -0.18 13.81 2.09
CA GLN A 82 0.12 15.23 1.95
C GLN A 82 -0.93 15.95 1.10
N GLN A 83 -1.34 15.36 -0.03
CA GLN A 83 -2.39 15.94 -0.86
C GLN A 83 -3.74 16.02 -0.13
N MET A 84 -4.11 14.98 0.61
CA MET A 84 -5.34 15.00 1.43
C MET A 84 -5.29 16.14 2.46
N GLN A 85 -4.13 16.39 3.05
CA GLN A 85 -3.93 17.54 3.93
C GLN A 85 -4.06 18.87 3.18
N ASP A 86 -3.38 19.04 2.05
CA ASP A 86 -3.37 20.27 1.25
C ASP A 86 -4.77 20.65 0.74
N PHE A 87 -5.62 19.66 0.45
CA PHE A 87 -7.01 19.85 0.02
C PHE A 87 -8.02 19.94 1.19
N ASN A 88 -7.57 19.96 2.45
CA ASN A 88 -8.41 19.95 3.66
C ASN A 88 -9.39 18.75 3.72
N MET A 89 -8.95 17.59 3.23
CA MET A 89 -9.73 16.37 3.15
C MET A 89 -9.54 15.53 4.41
N GLU A 90 -9.85 16.13 5.57
CA GLU A 90 -9.58 15.57 6.90
C GLU A 90 -10.14 14.17 7.09
N THR A 91 -11.37 13.92 6.62
CA THR A 91 -12.03 12.61 6.82
C THR A 91 -11.26 11.47 6.14
N ILE A 92 -10.83 11.66 4.89
CA ILE A 92 -10.09 10.63 4.16
C ILE A 92 -8.64 10.54 4.66
N LEU A 93 -8.05 11.66 5.07
CA LEU A 93 -6.74 11.68 5.72
C LEU A 93 -6.76 10.82 7.00
N THR A 94 -7.73 11.00 7.91
CA THR A 94 -7.89 10.18 9.12
C THR A 94 -8.00 8.69 8.80
N ILE A 95 -8.60 8.33 7.66
CA ILE A 95 -8.73 6.93 7.21
C ILE A 95 -7.42 6.39 6.62
N ALA A 96 -6.67 7.22 5.89
CA ALA A 96 -5.44 6.82 5.21
C ALA A 96 -4.24 6.70 6.17
N LEU A 97 -4.16 7.58 7.17
CA LEU A 97 -3.04 7.65 8.13
C LEU A 97 -2.70 6.30 8.80
N PRO A 98 -3.66 5.48 9.29
CA PRO A 98 -3.36 4.16 9.82
C PRO A 98 -2.68 3.22 8.83
N SER A 99 -3.02 3.30 7.54
CA SER A 99 -2.41 2.46 6.50
C SER A 99 -0.96 2.89 6.22
N TRP A 100 -0.70 4.20 6.16
CA TRP A 100 0.66 4.72 6.02
C TRP A 100 1.51 4.40 7.27
N GLN A 101 0.96 4.59 8.46
CA GLN A 101 1.57 4.21 9.73
C GLN A 101 1.93 2.72 9.78
N PHE A 102 1.02 1.85 9.33
CA PHE A 102 1.27 0.42 9.21
C PHE A 102 2.42 0.12 8.24
N CYS A 103 2.46 0.81 7.10
CA CYS A 103 3.55 0.68 6.13
C CYS A 103 4.91 1.01 6.76
N LEU A 104 5.02 2.15 7.45
CA LEU A 104 6.24 2.58 8.15
C LEU A 104 6.68 1.58 9.21
N ASN A 105 5.73 1.04 9.98
CA ASN A 105 6.01 0.02 10.99
C ASN A 105 6.55 -1.29 10.36
N LEU A 106 6.07 -1.66 9.17
CA LEU A 106 6.54 -2.85 8.45
C LEU A 106 7.90 -2.65 7.79
N ILE A 107 8.20 -1.44 7.29
CA ILE A 107 9.52 -1.10 6.76
C ILE A 107 10.56 -1.25 7.88
N GLY A 108 10.21 -0.76 9.08
CA GLY A 108 10.89 -1.07 10.32
C GLY A 108 12.25 -0.40 10.45
N ASP A 109 12.31 0.59 11.34
CA ASP A 109 13.58 1.14 11.83
C ASP A 109 13.98 0.51 13.20
N GLY A 110 13.09 -0.32 13.76
CA GLY A 110 13.22 -1.01 15.05
C GLY A 110 14.06 -2.28 14.99
N ILE A 111 15.27 -2.23 14.42
CA ILE A 111 16.18 -3.40 14.32
C ILE A 111 16.44 -4.04 15.70
N ASP A 112 16.40 -3.22 16.76
CA ASP A 112 16.67 -3.65 18.14
C ASP A 112 15.43 -4.18 18.89
N ASP A 113 14.21 -3.91 18.41
CA ASP A 113 12.96 -4.38 19.02
C ASP A 113 11.85 -4.56 17.96
N PRO A 114 11.60 -5.80 17.50
CA PRO A 114 10.55 -6.10 16.52
C PRO A 114 9.12 -5.77 16.97
N ALA A 115 8.88 -5.55 18.27
CA ALA A 115 7.56 -5.15 18.78
C ALA A 115 7.37 -3.63 18.79
N ARG A 116 8.43 -2.85 18.52
CA ARG A 116 8.36 -1.40 18.51
C ARG A 116 7.74 -0.90 17.21
N LEU A 117 6.59 -0.23 17.33
CA LEU A 117 5.96 0.52 16.26
C LEU A 117 6.56 1.94 16.24
N SER A 118 7.41 2.25 15.26
CA SER A 118 8.18 3.50 15.18
C SER A 118 7.76 4.46 14.07
N GLY A 119 6.77 4.11 13.24
CA GLY A 119 6.32 5.02 12.19
C GLY A 119 5.75 6.32 12.79
N GLU A 120 5.80 7.40 12.03
CA GLU A 120 5.48 8.75 12.54
C GLU A 120 4.29 9.41 11.82
N ALA A 121 3.60 8.69 10.94
CA ALA A 121 2.49 9.21 10.14
C ALA A 121 1.34 9.78 11.01
N MET A 122 1.11 9.23 12.20
CA MET A 122 0.00 9.63 13.08
C MET A 122 0.39 10.61 14.21
N LEU A 123 1.63 11.11 14.25
CA LEU A 123 2.08 11.99 15.36
C LEU A 123 1.51 13.42 15.30
N LEU A 124 0.65 13.74 14.33
CA LEU A 124 0.15 15.09 14.05
C LEU A 124 -1.03 15.55 14.93
N GLU A 125 -1.59 14.69 15.81
CA GLU A 125 -2.80 15.04 16.59
C GLU A 125 -2.55 15.78 17.92
N GLU A 126 -1.30 15.92 18.42
CA GLU A 126 -1.06 16.46 19.78
C GLU A 126 -0.71 17.96 19.87
N GLN A 127 -0.62 18.71 18.76
CA GLN A 127 -0.11 20.10 18.81
C GLN A 127 -1.16 21.22 18.93
N GLU A 128 -2.47 20.95 18.88
CA GLU A 128 -3.52 22.01 18.96
C GLU A 128 -4.44 21.89 20.19
N ALA A 129 -3.88 21.56 21.35
CA ALA A 129 -4.57 21.68 22.64
C ALA A 129 -3.78 22.55 23.64
N ILE A 130 -3.51 23.82 23.29
CA ILE A 130 -3.08 24.87 24.24
C ILE A 130 -3.83 26.17 23.96
#